data_AF-A0A2H0WG51-F1
#
_entry.id   AF-A0A2H0WG51-F1
#
_cell.length_a   1.000
_cell.length_b   1.000
_cell.length_c   1.000
_cell.angle_alpha   90.00
_cell.angle_beta   90.00
_cell.angle_gamma   90.00
#
_symmetry.space_group_name_H-M   'P 1'
#
loop_
_entity.id
_entity.type
_entity.pdbx_description
1 polymer ?
#
loop_
_entity_poly.entity_id
_entity_poly.type
_entity_poly.pdbx_seq_one_letter_code
_entity_poly.pdbx_strand_id
1 'polypeptide(L)'
;METPFKSQLNLEDVDPEVKSFIYQTIMEFEPFTTPDTVVAVIAKDPLKLITQLEADGVNYDRTELRKMYRISISLSEDGARIEEEGLHESIFEAIKIAKDKLVKVLSEMQDSAISSQDRTVQINSALQNGTVH
;
A
#
# COMPACT_ATOMS: atom_id res chain seq x y z
N MET A 1 27.95 -18.13 -13.83
CA MET A 1 26.59 -18.38 -13.32
C MET A 1 25.87 -17.05 -13.35
N GLU A 2 25.09 -16.82 -14.40
CA GLU A 2 24.35 -15.57 -14.58
C GLU A 2 23.03 -15.66 -13.80
N THR A 3 22.76 -14.67 -12.96
CA THR A 3 21.44 -14.44 -12.38
C THR A 3 20.61 -13.62 -13.36
N PRO A 4 19.47 -14.09 -13.88
CA PRO A 4 18.55 -13.24 -14.61
C PRO A 4 17.32 -13.03 -13.74
N PHE A 5 17.33 -12.00 -12.90
CA PHE A 5 16.06 -11.47 -12.39
C PHE A 5 16.18 -9.98 -12.17
N LYS A 6 15.84 -9.21 -13.20
CA LYS A 6 15.51 -7.79 -13.06
C LYS A 6 14.07 -7.72 -12.56
N SER A 7 13.83 -7.72 -11.24
CA SER A 7 12.51 -7.38 -10.69
C SER A 7 12.35 -5.86 -10.59
N GLN A 8 12.44 -5.20 -11.73
CA GLN A 8 11.73 -3.95 -11.98
C GLN A 8 10.72 -4.34 -13.04
N LEU A 9 9.44 -4.21 -12.71
CA LEU A 9 8.38 -4.51 -13.66
C LEU A 9 8.54 -3.50 -14.80
N ASN A 10 9.10 -3.96 -15.92
CA ASN A 10 9.32 -3.10 -17.06
C ASN A 10 7.94 -2.84 -17.64
N LEU A 11 7.41 -1.64 -17.40
CA LEU A 11 6.06 -1.25 -17.80
C LEU A 11 5.84 -1.41 -19.31
N GLU A 12 6.88 -1.59 -20.12
CA GLU A 12 6.79 -1.88 -21.55
C GLU A 12 6.11 -3.23 -21.86
N ASP A 13 6.37 -4.26 -21.05
CA ASP A 13 5.93 -5.65 -21.31
C ASP A 13 4.57 -6.02 -20.68
N VAL A 14 3.92 -5.07 -20.01
CA VAL A 14 2.61 -5.24 -19.38
C VAL A 14 1.51 -5.02 -20.42
N ASP A 15 0.42 -5.76 -20.32
CA ASP A 15 -0.77 -5.52 -21.15
C ASP A 15 -1.25 -4.06 -21.00
N PRO A 16 -1.52 -3.33 -22.10
CA PRO A 16 -2.07 -1.96 -22.04
C PRO A 16 -3.29 -1.82 -21.14
N GLU A 17 -4.14 -2.85 -21.03
CA GLU A 17 -5.30 -2.86 -20.16
C GLU A 17 -4.89 -2.80 -18.68
N VAL A 18 -3.91 -3.62 -18.30
CA VAL A 18 -3.35 -3.63 -16.93
C VAL A 18 -2.67 -2.30 -16.62
N LYS A 19 -1.93 -1.70 -17.57
CA LYS A 19 -1.34 -0.36 -17.38
C LYS A 19 -2.42 0.69 -17.12
N SER A 20 -3.47 0.69 -17.94
CA SER A 20 -4.58 1.63 -17.80
C SER A 20 -5.27 1.48 -16.44
N PHE A 21 -5.46 0.24 -15.99
CA PHE A 21 -6.03 -0.06 -14.68
C PHE A 21 -5.11 0.41 -13.53
N ILE A 22 -3.79 0.25 -13.66
CA ILE A 22 -2.81 0.77 -12.70
C ILE A 22 -2.91 2.29 -12.62
N TYR A 23 -2.96 3.01 -13.75
CA TYR A 23 -3.09 4.47 -13.74
C TYR A 23 -4.39 4.93 -13.07
N GLN A 24 -5.52 4.30 -13.39
CA GLN A 24 -6.80 4.59 -12.75
C GLN A 24 -6.73 4.35 -11.23
N THR A 25 -6.11 3.25 -10.82
CA THR A 25 -5.89 2.92 -9.41
C THR A 25 -5.03 3.96 -8.71
N ILE A 26 -3.97 4.45 -9.36
CA ILE A 26 -3.07 5.47 -8.77
C ILE A 26 -3.81 6.79 -8.54
N MET A 27 -4.69 7.20 -9.46
CA MET A 27 -5.49 8.42 -9.30
C MET A 27 -6.41 8.37 -8.07
N GLU A 28 -6.82 7.18 -7.62
CA GLU A 28 -7.61 7.05 -6.39
C GLU A 28 -6.82 7.44 -5.12
N PHE A 29 -5.48 7.53 -5.19
CA PHE A 29 -4.64 8.02 -4.09
C PHE A 29 -4.46 9.53 -4.06
N GLU A 30 -4.97 10.29 -5.04
CA GLU A 30 -4.85 11.76 -5.08
C GLU A 30 -5.26 12.45 -3.74
N PRO A 31 -6.32 12.04 -3.03
CA PRO A 31 -6.68 12.66 -1.74
C PRO A 31 -5.65 12.48 -0.62
N PHE A 32 -4.72 11.53 -0.77
CA PHE A 32 -3.75 11.13 0.25
C PHE A 32 -2.30 11.45 -0.13
N THR A 33 -2.08 12.09 -1.28
CA THR A 33 -0.75 12.30 -1.84
C THR A 33 -0.50 13.78 -2.12
N THR A 34 0.79 14.14 -2.13
CA THR A 34 1.28 15.44 -2.57
C THR A 34 1.95 15.30 -3.95
N PRO A 35 2.28 16.41 -4.63
CA PRO A 35 3.09 16.37 -5.85
C PRO A 35 4.46 15.69 -5.68
N ASP A 36 4.98 15.63 -4.45
CA ASP A 36 6.29 15.03 -4.15
C ASP A 36 6.18 13.54 -3.78
N THR A 37 4.95 13.03 -3.61
CA THR A 37 4.74 11.61 -3.31
C THR A 37 5.06 10.74 -4.52
N VAL A 38 5.96 9.77 -4.32
CA VAL A 38 6.28 8.75 -5.32
C VAL A 38 5.39 7.53 -5.10
N VAL A 39 4.59 7.18 -6.11
CA VAL A 39 3.79 5.95 -6.13
C VAL A 39 4.51 4.89 -6.96
N ALA A 40 4.67 3.69 -6.40
CA ALA A 40 5.24 2.56 -7.10
C ALA A 40 4.32 1.34 -7.04
N VAL A 41 4.18 0.64 -8.17
CA VAL A 41 3.45 -0.62 -8.29
C VAL A 41 4.43 -1.70 -8.75
N ILE A 42 4.57 -2.76 -7.94
CA ILE A 42 5.62 -3.76 -8.11
C ILE A 42 4.98 -5.16 -8.02
N ALA A 43 5.16 -6.00 -9.04
CA ALA A 43 4.90 -7.42 -8.86
C ALA A 43 6.06 -8.08 -8.12
N LYS A 44 5.70 -8.84 -7.10
CA LYS A 44 6.61 -9.60 -6.26
C LYS A 44 6.42 -11.09 -6.55
N ASP A 45 7.43 -11.88 -6.21
CA ASP A 45 7.34 -13.33 -6.27
C ASP A 45 6.39 -13.85 -5.16
N PRO A 46 5.28 -14.51 -5.50
CA PRO A 46 4.37 -15.11 -4.53
C PRO A 46 5.06 -16.16 -3.66
N LEU A 47 6.05 -16.90 -4.19
CA LEU A 47 6.75 -17.94 -3.45
C LEU A 47 7.55 -17.39 -2.26
N LYS A 48 7.88 -16.09 -2.28
CA LYS A 48 8.52 -15.44 -1.14
C LYS A 48 7.60 -15.27 0.07
N LEU A 49 6.28 -15.47 -0.08
CA LEU A 49 5.34 -15.49 1.07
C LEU A 49 5.46 -16.77 1.89
N ILE A 50 6.02 -17.85 1.34
CA ILE A 50 6.13 -19.13 2.03
C ILE A 50 6.75 -18.98 3.42
N THR A 51 7.88 -18.28 3.51
CA THR A 51 8.57 -18.06 4.79
C THR A 51 7.68 -17.40 5.84
N GLN A 52 6.82 -16.48 5.41
CA GLN A 52 5.89 -15.78 6.29
C GLN A 52 4.71 -16.68 6.67
N LEU A 53 4.11 -17.38 5.70
CA LEU A 53 3.01 -18.31 5.94
C LEU A 53 3.40 -19.45 6.90
N GLU A 54 4.63 -19.96 6.78
CA GLU A 54 5.19 -20.96 7.70
C GLU A 54 5.34 -20.41 9.12
N ALA A 55 5.84 -19.17 9.26
CA ALA A 55 5.97 -18.51 10.56
C ALA A 55 4.61 -18.27 11.23
N ASP A 56 3.58 -17.94 10.43
CA ASP A 56 2.21 -17.69 10.89
C ASP A 56 1.39 -18.98 11.10
N GLY A 57 1.97 -20.15 10.81
CA GLY A 57 1.29 -21.45 10.93
C GLY A 57 0.15 -21.65 9.92
N VAL A 58 0.16 -20.90 8.82
CA VAL A 58 -0.86 -20.95 7.77
C VAL A 58 -0.51 -22.05 6.78
N ASN A 59 -1.44 -22.97 6.56
CA ASN A 59 -1.29 -24.00 5.53
C ASN A 59 -1.41 -23.38 4.13
N TYR A 60 -0.55 -23.77 3.20
CA TYR A 60 -0.51 -23.23 1.84
C TYR A 60 -0.18 -24.31 0.82
N ASP A 61 -0.74 -24.20 -0.38
CA ASP A 61 -0.32 -25.02 -1.53
C ASP A 61 0.68 -24.24 -2.38
N ARG A 62 1.91 -24.75 -2.44
CA ARG A 62 2.99 -24.16 -3.25
C ARG A 62 2.65 -24.12 -4.75
N THR A 63 1.87 -25.07 -5.24
CA THR A 63 1.45 -25.16 -6.64
C THR A 63 0.40 -24.11 -6.97
N GLU A 64 -0.53 -23.86 -6.06
CA GLU A 64 -1.52 -22.78 -6.20
C GLU A 64 -0.84 -21.41 -6.10
N LEU A 65 0.05 -21.23 -5.11
CA LEU A 65 0.75 -19.97 -4.88
C LEU A 65 1.58 -19.52 -6.10
N ARG A 66 2.17 -20.47 -6.85
CA ARG A 66 2.91 -20.19 -8.10
C ARG A 66 2.07 -19.57 -9.21
N LYS A 67 0.75 -19.77 -9.17
CA LYS A 67 -0.18 -19.26 -10.19
C LYS A 67 -0.76 -17.89 -9.82
N MET A 68 -0.51 -17.42 -8.60
CA MET A 68 -1.05 -16.17 -8.10
C MET A 68 -0.19 -14.98 -8.52
N TYR A 69 -0.80 -13.82 -8.62
CA TYR A 69 -0.15 -12.53 -8.70
C TYR A 69 -0.03 -11.95 -7.30
N ARG A 70 1.18 -11.53 -6.93
CA ARG A 70 1.45 -10.76 -5.72
C ARG A 70 1.86 -9.35 -6.13
N ILE A 71 0.97 -8.39 -5.94
CA ILE A 71 1.19 -7.00 -6.31
C ILE A 71 1.35 -6.16 -5.05
N SER A 72 2.36 -5.30 -5.05
CA SER A 72 2.63 -4.33 -4.00
C SER A 72 2.43 -2.93 -4.54
N ILE A 73 1.73 -2.09 -3.77
CA ILE A 73 1.60 -0.66 -4.02
C ILE A 73 2.25 0.06 -2.85
N SER A 74 3.17 0.98 -3.15
CA SER A 74 3.83 1.80 -2.14
C SER A 74 3.72 3.29 -2.43
N LEU A 75 3.48 4.08 -1.40
CA LEU A 75 3.59 5.54 -1.40
C LEU A 75 4.84 5.92 -0.61
N SER A 76 5.65 6.85 -1.14
CA SER A 76 6.86 7.31 -0.48
C SER A 76 7.03 8.81 -0.60
N GLU A 77 7.30 9.49 0.51
CA GLU A 77 7.51 10.93 0.61
C GLU A 77 8.45 11.21 1.78
N ASP A 78 9.46 12.07 1.60
CA ASP A 78 10.40 12.51 2.65
C ASP A 78 11.01 11.40 3.53
N GLY A 79 11.30 10.25 2.92
CA GLY A 79 11.88 9.09 3.59
C GLY A 79 10.88 8.23 4.37
N ALA A 80 9.62 8.66 4.48
CA ALA A 80 8.52 7.81 4.91
C ALA A 80 8.03 6.95 3.73
N ARG A 81 7.64 5.71 4.03
CA ARG A 81 7.07 4.76 3.06
C ARG A 81 5.94 3.98 3.72
N ILE A 82 4.82 3.90 3.02
CA ILE A 82 3.72 2.99 3.34
C ILE A 82 3.56 2.06 2.15
N GLU A 83 3.35 0.79 2.44
CA GLU A 83 3.26 -0.25 1.41
C GLU A 83 2.28 -1.32 1.83
N GLU A 84 1.44 -1.73 0.88
CA GLU A 84 0.51 -2.84 1.06
C GLU A 84 0.56 -3.79 -0.13
N GLU A 85 0.12 -5.02 0.11
CA GLU A 85 0.18 -6.09 -0.88
C GLU A 85 -1.16 -6.82 -1.07
N GLY A 86 -1.45 -7.17 -2.32
CA GLY A 86 -2.55 -8.04 -2.71
C GLY A 86 -2.04 -9.31 -3.37
N LEU A 87 -2.67 -10.43 -3.02
CA LEU A 87 -2.39 -11.75 -3.58
C LEU A 87 -3.70 -12.30 -4.18
N HIS A 88 -3.71 -12.59 -5.48
CA HIS A 88 -4.87 -13.16 -6.15
C HIS A 88 -4.48 -13.87 -7.46
N GLU A 89 -5.31 -14.78 -7.96
CA GLU A 89 -5.12 -15.44 -9.27
C GLU A 89 -5.26 -14.48 -10.46
N SER A 90 -5.81 -13.28 -10.24
CA SER A 90 -6.03 -12.25 -11.24
C SER A 90 -5.22 -11.02 -10.86
N ILE A 91 -4.47 -10.47 -11.81
CA ILE A 91 -3.65 -9.27 -11.60
C ILE A 91 -4.50 -8.06 -11.21
N PHE A 92 -5.70 -7.92 -11.80
CA PHE A 92 -6.63 -6.83 -11.49
C PHE A 92 -7.14 -6.90 -10.05
N GLU A 93 -7.54 -8.09 -9.61
CA GLU A 93 -7.98 -8.31 -8.22
C GLU A 93 -6.80 -8.16 -7.24
N ALA A 94 -5.60 -8.62 -7.59
CA ALA A 94 -4.41 -8.41 -6.76
C ALA A 94 -4.08 -6.91 -6.58
N ILE A 95 -4.17 -6.11 -7.65
CA ILE A 95 -4.02 -4.64 -7.59
C ILE A 95 -5.12 -4.03 -6.70
N LYS A 96 -6.38 -4.44 -6.89
CA LYS A 96 -7.51 -3.95 -6.11
C LYS A 96 -7.36 -4.25 -4.62
N ILE A 97 -6.98 -5.48 -4.26
CA ILE A 97 -6.72 -5.86 -2.86
C ILE A 97 -5.60 -5.02 -2.26
N ALA A 98 -4.49 -4.82 -2.98
CA ALA A 98 -3.39 -3.98 -2.52
C ALA A 98 -3.85 -2.54 -2.28
N LYS A 99 -4.62 -1.99 -3.22
CA LYS A 99 -5.20 -0.65 -3.13
C LYS A 99 -6.14 -0.51 -1.93
N ASP A 100 -7.11 -1.40 -1.79
CA ASP A 100 -8.12 -1.32 -0.73
C ASP A 100 -7.48 -1.39 0.66
N LYS A 101 -6.43 -2.21 0.83
CA LYS A 101 -5.63 -2.23 2.06
C LYS A 101 -4.90 -0.91 2.29
N LEU A 102 -4.25 -0.37 1.27
CA LEU A 102 -3.50 0.88 1.39
C LEU A 102 -4.41 2.07 1.72
N VAL A 103 -5.56 2.18 1.04
CA VAL A 103 -6.58 3.21 1.32
C VAL A 103 -7.08 3.10 2.75
N LYS A 104 -7.31 1.88 3.25
CA LYS A 104 -7.71 1.66 4.64
C LYS A 104 -6.65 2.19 5.61
N VAL A 105 -5.38 1.85 5.41
CA VAL A 105 -4.27 2.35 6.24
C VAL A 105 -4.19 3.88 6.21
N LEU A 106 -4.28 4.48 5.02
CA LEU A 106 -4.25 5.94 4.86
C LEU A 106 -5.42 6.64 5.56
N SER A 107 -6.61 6.04 5.49
CA SER A 107 -7.82 6.55 6.15
C SER A 107 -7.67 6.50 7.68
N GLU A 108 -7.16 5.38 8.22
CA GLU A 108 -6.88 5.24 9.65
C GLU A 108 -5.83 6.26 10.14
N MET A 109 -4.82 6.57 9.31
CA MET A 109 -3.82 7.60 9.60
C MET A 109 -4.42 9.00 9.59
N GLN A 110 -5.27 9.32 8.60
CA GLN A 110 -5.96 10.60 8.51
C GLN A 110 -6.88 10.83 9.72
N ASP A 111 -7.67 9.84 10.09
CA ASP A 111 -8.56 9.89 11.25
C ASP A 111 -7.78 10.12 12.56
N SER A 112 -6.64 9.45 12.70
CA SER A 112 -5.75 9.59 13.87
C SER A 112 -5.11 10.99 13.95
N ALA A 113 -4.72 11.56 12.81
CA ALA A 113 -4.14 12.91 12.73
C ALA A 113 -5.18 13.98 13.10
N ILE A 114 -6.40 13.88 12.57
CA ILE A 114 -7.51 14.80 12.88
C ILE A 114 -7.84 14.74 14.38
N SER A 115 -7.98 13.53 14.95
CA SER A 115 -8.27 13.37 16.39
C SER A 115 -7.21 14.03 17.28
N SER A 116 -5.94 13.98 16.88
CA SER A 116 -4.83 14.58 17.63
C SER A 116 -4.83 16.11 17.56
N GLN A 117 -5.19 16.68 16.40
CA GLN A 117 -5.37 18.13 16.23
C GLN A 117 -6.54 18.65 17.06
N ASP A 118 -7.69 17.96 17.03
CA ASP A 118 -8.88 18.33 17.81
C ASP A 118 -8.59 18.35 19.32
N ARG A 119 -7.86 17.36 19.83
CA ARG A 119 -7.40 17.36 21.23
C ARG A 119 -6.49 18.55 21.54
N THR A 120 -5.59 18.91 20.63
CA THR A 120 -4.68 20.05 20.82
C THR A 120 -5.46 21.37 20.89
N VAL A 121 -6.48 21.54 20.04
CA VAL A 121 -7.39 22.70 20.09
C VAL A 121 -8.18 22.74 21.41
N GLN A 122 -8.66 21.60 21.90
CA GLN A 122 -9.33 21.52 23.21
C GLN A 122 -8.40 21.87 24.38
N ILE A 123 -7.15 21.42 24.36
CA ILE A 123 -6.16 21.79 25.38
C ILE A 123 -5.84 23.28 25.34
N ASN A 124 -5.60 23.84 24.14
CA ASN A 124 -5.30 25.26 24.00
C ASN A 124 -6.47 26.15 24.42
N SER A 125 -7.71 25.76 24.11
CA SER A 125 -8.90 26.48 24.59
C SER A 125 -9.11 26.35 26.09
N ALA A 126 -8.78 25.20 26.70
CA ALA A 126 -8.80 25.05 28.17
C ALA A 126 -7.71 25.88 28.87
N LEU A 127 -6.51 25.95 28.30
CA LEU A 127 -5.40 26.78 28.81
C LEU A 127 -5.70 28.29 28.70
N GLN A 128 -6.38 28.72 27.63
CA GLN A 128 -6.81 30.11 27.48
C GLN A 128 -7.97 30.49 28.41
N ASN A 129 -8.79 29.52 28.83
CA ASN A 129 -9.91 29.73 29.76
C ASN A 129 -9.54 29.44 31.24
N GLY A 130 -8.27 29.12 31.53
CA GLY A 130 -7.77 28.71 32.83
C GLY A 130 -7.39 29.84 33.82
N THR A 131 -7.83 31.08 33.59
CA THR A 131 -7.74 32.16 34.59
C THR A 131 -9.12 32.72 34.89
N VAL A 132 -9.88 32.05 35.75
CA VAL A 132 -10.82 32.74 36.64
C VAL A 132 -10.89 32.01 37.99
N HIS A 133 -10.53 32.78 39.02
CA HIS A 133 -10.53 32.56 40.48
C HIS A 133 -9.34 31.83 41.12
#